data_AF-A0AAN7VXU7-F1
#
_entry.id   AF-A0AAN7VXU7-F1
#
_cell.length_a   1.000
_cell.length_b   1.000
_cell.length_c   1.000
_cell.angle_alpha   90.00
_cell.angle_beta   90.00
_cell.angle_gamma   90.00
#
_symmetry.space_group_name_H-M   'P 1'
#
loop_
_entity.id
_entity.type
_entity.pdbx_description
1 polymer ?
#
loop_
_entity_poly.entity_id
_entity_poly.type
_entity_poly.pdbx_seq_one_letter_code
_entity_poly.pdbx_strand_id
1 'polypeptide(L)'
;MDSTVGLLKFLFPQIPSLATTTLWHSLGQLETSSKWDLKTTLTVQVLRSMMKGGGSSPPSIGKVQRSTLKEPGIKGKIWVAKATMAAPKPEDDDLRQAVFKAIDEMKEGEVEYTKPDLVDTEVEWTGFRPDAGKDETLPDISEEEKYKRLMGEPTRTSGTTLLYFHGGAYYLCDPSTHRQLTSRLAKETHGRVCSVRYRLAPQAAFPAQLLDGFMMYLSLLYPPPGSMHEAVPAKDIVFAGDSAGGNLVFALLQLLLQLHRTSDKPTVRFHGKDVDVPLPAGACANSGWFDICRAMPSLSTNAKYDYLPPPNHDDAMTRFPKDDVWPADPPRGDLFCNLSLLDHLLTSPLAAESWKGAPPLWLCTGQECLSDEDCIVAARAVSQDVTVQWEQYEAMPHCFGMLMPTLPTGDRCLRSWGDFCRRCVDEPESVKTNGTYIYAKTGKEESIDVSGVTSISLGEAKKLMREAKERRLQGYEKEGKGMPKPAL
;
A
#
# COMPACT_ATOMS: atom_id res chain seq x y z
N MET A 1 5.43 18.71 9.58
CA MET A 1 6.20 19.89 9.15
C MET A 1 5.55 21.09 9.85
N ASP A 2 5.73 21.20 11.17
CA ASP A 2 4.80 22.01 12.00
C ASP A 2 5.30 23.40 12.36
N SER A 3 6.27 23.93 11.61
CA SER A 3 6.56 25.36 11.65
C SER A 3 6.57 25.93 10.25
N THR A 4 5.84 27.04 10.08
CA THR A 4 5.93 27.94 8.92
C THR A 4 7.38 28.25 8.55
N VAL A 5 8.27 28.34 9.56
CA VAL A 5 9.71 28.49 9.41
C VAL A 5 10.38 27.27 8.74
N GLY A 6 9.99 26.05 9.09
CA GLY A 6 10.51 24.83 8.47
C GLY A 6 10.08 24.67 7.01
N LEU A 7 8.82 25.01 6.70
CA LEU A 7 8.31 25.01 5.33
C LEU A 7 9.02 26.08 4.48
N LEU A 8 9.20 27.30 5.03
CA LEU A 8 9.97 28.37 4.37
C LEU A 8 11.42 27.98 4.12
N LYS A 9 12.11 27.36 5.10
CA LYS A 9 13.48 26.86 4.92
C LYS A 9 13.59 25.77 3.86
N PHE A 10 12.57 24.93 3.72
CA PHE A 10 12.53 23.87 2.71
C PHE A 10 12.22 24.42 1.31
N LEU A 11 11.29 25.36 1.19
CA LEU A 11 10.88 25.94 -0.09
C LEU A 11 11.89 26.96 -0.63
N PHE A 12 12.62 27.66 0.24
CA PHE A 12 13.53 28.74 -0.18
C PHE A 12 14.58 28.30 -1.21
N PRO A 13 15.30 27.17 -1.06
CA PRO A 13 16.21 26.66 -2.09
C PRO A 13 15.52 26.27 -3.42
N GLN A 14 14.22 25.98 -3.39
CA GLN A 14 13.45 25.55 -4.55
C GLN A 14 12.85 26.72 -5.35
N ILE A 15 12.82 27.94 -4.79
CA ILE A 15 12.22 29.13 -5.42
C ILE A 15 12.67 29.32 -6.87
N PRO A 16 13.97 29.25 -7.23
CA PRO A 16 14.39 29.42 -8.63
C PRO A 16 13.78 28.35 -9.55
N SER A 17 13.80 27.09 -9.14
CA SER A 17 13.22 25.98 -9.92
C SER A 17 11.71 26.13 -10.07
N LEU A 18 11.00 26.54 -9.02
CA LEU A 18 9.55 26.76 -9.07
C LEU A 18 9.19 27.96 -9.95
N ALA A 19 9.98 29.04 -9.91
CA ALA A 19 9.79 30.20 -10.79
C ALA A 19 10.00 29.83 -12.27
N THR A 20 11.08 29.11 -12.58
CA THR A 20 11.34 28.58 -13.93
C THR A 20 10.23 27.64 -14.39
N THR A 21 9.77 26.73 -13.51
CA THR A 21 8.66 25.81 -13.79
C THR A 21 7.36 26.58 -14.08
N THR A 22 7.07 27.62 -13.31
CA THR A 22 5.89 28.49 -13.50
C THR A 22 5.94 29.19 -14.86
N LEU A 23 7.08 29.77 -15.22
CA LEU A 23 7.27 30.44 -16.51
C LEU A 23 7.04 29.47 -17.67
N TRP A 24 7.73 28.33 -17.68
CA TRP A 24 7.60 27.36 -18.77
C TRP A 24 6.22 26.72 -18.84
N HIS A 25 5.59 26.46 -17.68
CA HIS A 25 4.21 25.97 -17.64
C HIS A 25 3.26 26.97 -18.31
N SER A 26 3.38 28.24 -17.95
CA SER A 26 2.54 29.33 -18.49
C SER A 26 2.74 29.56 -19.98
N LEU A 27 3.95 29.30 -20.48
CA LEU A 27 4.28 29.32 -21.91
C LEU A 27 3.85 28.04 -22.67
N GLY A 28 3.27 27.06 -21.98
CA GLY A 28 2.89 25.77 -22.57
C GLY A 28 4.07 24.91 -23.02
N GLN A 29 5.28 25.19 -22.53
CA GLN A 29 6.53 24.57 -22.98
C GLN A 29 6.90 23.32 -22.18
N LEU A 30 6.21 23.03 -21.07
CA LEU A 30 6.39 21.76 -20.38
C LEU A 30 5.58 20.67 -21.09
N GLU A 31 6.15 19.48 -21.21
CA GLU A 31 5.47 18.32 -21.81
C GLU A 31 4.11 18.03 -21.16
N THR A 32 3.98 18.32 -19.86
CA THR A 32 2.77 18.11 -19.08
C THR A 32 1.81 19.30 -19.05
N SER A 33 2.16 20.47 -19.63
CA SER A 33 1.31 21.67 -19.63
C SER A 33 -0.05 21.47 -20.30
N SER A 34 -0.16 20.52 -21.23
CA SER A 34 -1.42 20.18 -21.88
C SER A 34 -2.39 19.44 -20.95
N LYS A 35 -1.87 18.76 -19.91
CA LYS A 35 -2.63 17.88 -19.00
C LYS A 35 -2.81 18.46 -17.60
N TRP A 36 -1.79 19.13 -17.07
CA TRP A 36 -1.79 19.65 -15.72
C TRP A 36 -2.19 21.12 -15.66
N ASP A 37 -2.80 21.50 -14.54
CA ASP A 37 -2.81 22.89 -14.11
C ASP A 37 -1.48 23.26 -13.43
N LEU A 38 -1.31 24.56 -13.14
CA LEU A 38 -0.11 25.06 -12.50
C LEU A 38 0.06 24.48 -11.10
N LYS A 39 -1.04 24.29 -10.35
CA LYS A 39 -1.01 23.76 -8.98
C LYS A 39 -0.47 22.33 -8.96
N THR A 40 -0.93 21.48 -9.86
CA THR A 40 -0.47 20.09 -10.02
C THR A 40 1.00 20.07 -10.41
N THR A 41 1.38 20.88 -11.40
CA THR A 41 2.77 20.99 -11.87
C THR A 41 3.74 21.36 -10.75
N LEU A 42 3.41 22.40 -9.97
CA LEU A 42 4.23 22.82 -8.83
C LEU A 42 4.26 21.78 -7.73
N THR A 43 3.12 21.13 -7.45
CA THR A 43 3.05 20.06 -6.44
C THR A 43 3.97 18.89 -6.78
N VAL A 44 3.89 18.38 -8.02
CA VAL A 44 4.77 17.30 -8.50
C VAL A 44 6.23 17.71 -8.47
N GLN A 45 6.56 18.96 -8.82
CA GLN A 45 7.93 19.47 -8.77
C GLN A 45 8.49 19.50 -7.34
N VAL A 46 7.68 19.93 -6.37
CA VAL A 46 8.05 19.89 -4.94
C VAL A 46 8.29 18.44 -4.49
N LEU A 47 7.40 17.51 -4.84
CA LEU A 47 7.54 16.08 -4.53
C LEU A 47 8.81 15.47 -5.15
N ARG A 48 9.11 15.77 -6.42
CA ARG A 48 10.36 15.36 -7.08
C ARG A 48 11.59 15.86 -6.34
N SER A 49 11.56 17.11 -5.86
CA SER A 49 12.67 17.66 -5.08
C SER A 49 12.80 16.98 -3.71
N MET A 50 11.69 16.58 -3.08
CA MET A 50 11.71 15.79 -1.85
C MET A 50 12.36 14.42 -2.07
N MET A 51 12.01 13.73 -3.16
CA MET A 51 12.53 12.39 -3.48
C MET A 51 14.02 12.37 -3.81
N LYS A 52 14.54 13.44 -4.43
CA LYS A 52 15.98 13.53 -4.79
C LYS A 52 16.90 13.76 -3.59
N GLY A 53 16.37 14.27 -2.47
CA GLY A 53 17.17 14.70 -1.32
C GLY A 53 17.97 15.98 -1.61
N GLY A 54 18.05 16.89 -0.64
CA GLY A 54 18.70 18.21 -0.83
C GLY A 54 20.24 18.22 -0.80
N GLY A 55 20.92 17.07 -0.96
CA GLY A 55 22.37 16.93 -0.79
C GLY A 55 23.06 16.14 -1.91
N SER A 56 24.40 16.16 -1.94
CA SER A 56 25.23 15.48 -2.95
C SER A 56 25.31 13.96 -2.79
N SER A 57 24.72 13.39 -1.74
CA SER A 57 24.70 11.94 -1.48
C SER A 57 23.35 11.50 -0.94
N PRO A 58 22.85 10.31 -1.30
CA PRO A 58 21.57 9.79 -0.80
C PRO A 58 21.61 9.65 0.73
N PRO A 59 20.51 9.92 1.45
CA PRO A 59 20.44 9.68 2.89
C PRO A 59 20.50 8.18 3.21
N SER A 60 21.00 7.82 4.39
CA SER A 60 20.96 6.44 4.89
C SER A 60 19.53 5.98 5.17
N ILE A 61 19.26 4.68 5.09
CA ILE A 61 17.91 4.11 5.24
C ILE A 61 17.32 4.44 6.61
N GLY A 62 18.06 4.19 7.69
CA GLY A 62 17.61 4.46 9.06
C GLY A 62 17.34 5.95 9.30
N LYS A 63 18.07 6.86 8.63
CA LYS A 63 17.78 8.29 8.71
C LYS A 63 16.45 8.65 8.05
N VAL A 64 16.17 8.12 6.86
CA VAL A 64 14.89 8.39 6.17
C VAL A 64 13.74 7.77 6.95
N GLN A 65 13.86 6.52 7.37
CA GLN A 65 12.85 5.81 8.13
C GLN A 65 12.53 6.55 9.45
N ARG A 66 13.53 6.93 10.24
CA ARG A 66 13.32 7.77 11.45
C ARG A 66 12.64 9.10 11.15
N SER A 67 12.81 9.67 9.96
CA SER A 67 12.14 10.91 9.59
C SER A 67 10.68 10.68 9.22
N THR A 68 10.35 9.57 8.56
CA THR A 68 8.97 9.24 8.14
C THR A 68 8.14 8.62 9.26
N LEU A 69 8.78 8.00 10.26
CA LEU A 69 8.13 7.45 11.45
C LEU A 69 7.82 8.48 12.54
N LYS A 70 8.17 9.77 12.33
CA LYS A 70 7.83 10.81 13.28
C LYS A 70 6.32 11.02 13.28
N GLU A 71 5.70 10.66 14.40
CA GLU A 71 4.27 10.83 14.59
C GLU A 71 3.87 12.31 14.53
N PRO A 72 3.03 12.72 13.57
CA PRO A 72 2.41 14.04 13.59
C PRO A 72 1.33 14.09 14.68
N GLY A 73 1.16 15.26 15.30
CA GLY A 73 0.06 15.49 16.24
C GLY A 73 -1.30 15.23 15.59
N ILE A 74 -2.25 14.73 16.37
CA ILE A 74 -3.61 14.44 15.90
C ILE A 74 -4.46 15.71 16.00
N LYS A 75 -4.88 16.22 14.84
CA LYS A 75 -5.70 17.43 14.73
C LYS A 75 -6.80 17.25 13.70
N GLY A 76 -7.89 17.97 13.92
CA GLY A 76 -8.99 18.09 12.98
C GLY A 76 -10.10 17.08 13.19
N LYS A 77 -10.80 16.79 12.09
CA LYS A 77 -12.04 15.98 12.06
C LYS A 77 -11.77 14.49 12.13
N ILE A 78 -11.06 14.06 13.16
CA ILE A 78 -10.63 12.68 13.30
C ILE A 78 -10.73 12.21 14.75
N TRP A 79 -11.22 10.98 14.93
CA TRP A 79 -10.96 10.15 16.10
C TRP A 79 -9.81 9.20 15.79
N VAL A 80 -8.88 9.07 16.74
CA VAL A 80 -7.85 8.02 16.71
C VAL A 80 -7.85 7.35 18.08
N ALA A 81 -7.96 6.02 18.10
CA ALA A 81 -7.73 5.20 19.28
C ALA A 81 -6.66 4.15 18.97
N LYS A 82 -5.59 4.13 19.76
CA LYS A 82 -4.47 3.21 19.59
C LYS A 82 -4.70 1.94 20.40
N ALA A 83 -4.38 0.80 19.83
CA ALA A 83 -4.44 -0.49 20.51
C ALA A 83 -3.24 -1.36 20.14
N THR A 84 -2.96 -2.38 20.94
CA THR A 84 -1.97 -3.42 20.62
C THR A 84 -2.71 -4.75 20.57
N MET A 85 -2.58 -5.47 19.46
CA MET A 85 -3.09 -6.84 19.33
C MET A 85 -1.98 -7.80 19.73
N ALA A 86 -2.24 -8.60 20.76
CA ALA A 86 -1.29 -9.58 21.24
C ALA A 86 -1.06 -10.67 20.20
N ALA A 87 0.20 -11.05 19.96
CA ALA A 87 0.48 -12.23 19.17
C ALA A 87 0.00 -13.50 19.88
N PRO A 88 -0.43 -14.53 19.11
CA PRO A 88 -0.55 -15.88 19.64
C PRO A 88 0.75 -16.31 20.30
N LYS A 89 0.65 -17.20 21.29
CA LYS A 89 1.83 -17.76 21.93
C LYS A 89 2.63 -18.60 20.91
N PRO A 90 3.96 -18.75 21.07
CA PRO A 90 4.79 -19.48 20.11
C PRO A 90 4.35 -20.93 19.84
N GLU A 91 3.64 -21.58 20.77
CA GLU A 91 3.05 -22.89 20.56
C GLU A 91 1.86 -22.93 19.58
N ASP A 92 1.19 -21.79 19.35
CA ASP A 92 0.11 -21.62 18.38
C ASP A 92 0.68 -21.13 17.02
N ASP A 93 1.52 -21.95 16.39
CA ASP A 93 2.32 -21.56 15.22
C ASP A 93 1.62 -21.79 13.86
N ASP A 94 0.40 -22.33 13.86
CA ASP A 94 -0.35 -22.70 12.63
C ASP A 94 -0.47 -21.54 11.64
N LEU A 95 -0.68 -20.32 12.13
CA LEU A 95 -0.74 -19.12 11.30
C LEU A 95 0.56 -18.92 10.51
N ARG A 96 1.72 -19.02 11.19
CA ARG A 96 3.03 -18.90 10.54
C ARG A 96 3.26 -20.03 9.55
N GLN A 97 2.95 -21.26 9.94
CA GLN A 97 3.10 -22.42 9.06
C GLN A 97 2.22 -22.32 7.83
N ALA A 98 1.00 -21.79 7.94
CA ALA A 98 0.12 -21.55 6.80
C ALA A 98 0.77 -20.57 5.79
N VAL A 99 1.40 -19.49 6.27
CA VAL A 99 2.12 -18.53 5.40
C VAL A 99 3.34 -19.17 4.75
N PHE A 100 4.18 -19.87 5.52
CA PHE A 100 5.40 -20.49 4.98
C PHE A 100 5.07 -21.58 3.96
N LYS A 101 4.09 -22.44 4.27
CA LYS A 101 3.58 -23.46 3.35
C LYS A 101 3.06 -22.82 2.06
N ALA A 102 2.31 -21.73 2.15
CA ALA A 102 1.80 -21.02 0.99
C ALA A 102 2.93 -20.45 0.11
N ILE A 103 3.98 -19.88 0.71
CA ILE A 103 5.19 -19.44 -0.03
C ILE A 103 5.84 -20.64 -0.74
N ASP A 104 6.03 -21.75 -0.04
CA ASP A 104 6.70 -22.93 -0.61
C ASP A 104 5.86 -23.63 -1.70
N GLU A 105 4.53 -23.60 -1.63
CA GLU A 105 3.63 -24.17 -2.64
C GLU A 105 3.46 -23.28 -3.88
N MET A 106 3.66 -21.97 -3.74
CA MET A 106 3.45 -20.98 -4.82
C MET A 106 4.75 -20.50 -5.48
N LYS A 107 5.90 -21.11 -5.15
CA LYS A 107 7.19 -20.74 -5.71
C LYS A 107 7.40 -21.27 -7.13
N GLU A 108 8.11 -20.48 -7.94
CA GLU A 108 8.71 -20.92 -9.19
C GLU A 108 10.23 -21.04 -9.00
N GLY A 109 10.73 -22.27 -8.91
CA GLY A 109 12.13 -22.53 -8.58
C GLY A 109 12.41 -22.47 -7.07
N GLU A 110 13.68 -22.36 -6.70
CA GLU A 110 14.06 -22.24 -5.29
C GLU A 110 13.96 -20.81 -4.79
N VAL A 111 13.47 -20.67 -3.56
CA VAL A 111 13.31 -19.38 -2.88
C VAL A 111 13.92 -19.47 -1.48
N GLU A 112 14.49 -18.37 -1.03
CA GLU A 112 15.13 -18.22 0.27
C GLU A 112 14.44 -17.09 1.05
N TYR A 113 14.12 -17.34 2.31
CA TYR A 113 13.50 -16.34 3.18
C TYR A 113 13.68 -16.68 4.65
N THR A 114 13.61 -15.67 5.51
CA THR A 114 13.60 -15.88 6.96
C THR A 114 12.21 -16.29 7.43
N LYS A 115 12.13 -17.02 8.54
CA LYS A 115 10.87 -17.43 9.16
C LYS A 115 10.63 -16.65 10.46
N PRO A 116 10.31 -15.34 10.39
CA PRO A 116 10.22 -14.49 11.58
C PRO A 116 9.08 -14.95 12.51
N ASP A 117 9.23 -14.67 13.81
CA ASP A 117 8.20 -14.91 14.80
C ASP A 117 7.03 -13.92 14.66
N LEU A 118 5.87 -14.27 15.23
CA LEU A 118 4.78 -13.33 15.44
C LEU A 118 5.16 -12.37 16.58
N VAL A 119 4.73 -11.12 16.45
CA VAL A 119 4.94 -10.09 17.47
C VAL A 119 3.65 -9.34 17.73
N ASP A 120 3.52 -8.80 18.94
CA ASP A 120 2.45 -7.87 19.26
C ASP A 120 2.45 -6.74 18.22
N THR A 121 1.28 -6.49 17.64
CA THR A 121 1.14 -5.54 16.54
C THR A 121 0.27 -4.37 16.96
N GLU A 122 0.81 -3.17 16.88
CA GLU A 122 0.06 -1.95 17.15
C GLU A 122 -0.88 -1.62 15.98
N VAL A 123 -2.03 -1.05 16.32
CA VAL A 123 -3.01 -0.56 15.37
C VAL A 123 -3.56 0.81 15.78
N GLU A 124 -4.05 1.55 14.79
CA GLU A 124 -4.82 2.77 15.00
C GLU A 124 -6.23 2.63 14.44
N TRP A 125 -7.22 2.67 15.33
CA TRP A 125 -8.62 2.82 14.96
C TRP A 125 -8.90 4.27 14.61
N THR A 126 -9.32 4.51 13.37
CA THR A 126 -9.66 5.84 12.86
C THR A 126 -11.15 5.95 12.56
N GLY A 127 -11.75 7.06 12.98
CA GLY A 127 -13.11 7.45 12.61
C GLY A 127 -13.22 8.92 12.27
N PHE A 128 -14.29 9.31 11.58
CA PHE A 128 -14.56 10.70 11.25
C PHE A 128 -15.22 11.42 12.42
N ARG A 129 -14.69 12.60 12.79
CA ARG A 129 -15.20 13.43 13.89
C ARG A 129 -15.79 14.73 13.31
N PRO A 130 -17.08 14.76 12.93
CA PRO A 130 -17.66 15.83 12.12
C PRO A 130 -17.61 17.22 12.78
N ASP A 131 -17.82 17.26 14.10
CA ASP A 131 -18.01 18.49 14.87
C ASP A 131 -16.70 19.12 15.36
N ALA A 132 -15.57 18.43 15.17
CA ALA A 132 -14.28 18.98 15.56
C ALA A 132 -13.85 20.15 14.66
N GLY A 133 -13.24 21.17 15.27
CA GLY A 133 -12.57 22.25 14.57
C GLY A 133 -11.35 21.76 13.78
N LYS A 134 -10.94 22.52 12.75
CA LYS A 134 -9.83 22.15 11.85
C LYS A 134 -8.51 21.86 12.59
N ASP A 135 -8.21 22.64 13.62
CA ASP A 135 -6.97 22.55 14.41
C ASP A 135 -7.22 21.96 15.81
N GLU A 136 -8.43 21.48 16.07
CA GLU A 136 -8.80 20.90 17.35
C GLU A 136 -8.06 19.57 17.58
N THR A 137 -7.53 19.39 18.79
CA THR A 137 -6.88 18.14 19.20
C THR A 137 -7.88 17.15 19.78
N LEU A 138 -7.47 15.89 19.91
CA LEU A 138 -8.26 14.92 20.68
C LEU A 138 -8.35 15.33 22.16
N PRO A 139 -9.48 15.03 22.84
CA PRO A 139 -9.56 15.14 24.29
C PRO A 139 -8.55 14.20 24.97
N ASP A 140 -8.08 14.62 26.14
CA ASP A 140 -7.19 13.83 27.00
C ASP A 140 -8.00 12.80 27.81
N ILE A 141 -8.25 11.65 27.19
CA ILE A 141 -9.05 10.52 27.71
C ILE A 141 -8.37 9.20 27.33
N SER A 142 -8.76 8.08 27.96
CA SER A 142 -8.20 6.77 27.63
C SER A 142 -8.50 6.34 26.20
N GLU A 143 -7.66 5.45 25.66
CA GLU A 143 -7.85 4.91 24.31
C GLU A 143 -9.17 4.15 24.17
N GLU A 144 -9.61 3.45 25.21
CA GLU A 144 -10.92 2.77 25.25
C GLU A 144 -12.08 3.77 25.15
N GLU A 145 -11.98 4.92 25.82
CA GLU A 145 -13.02 5.96 25.75
C GLU A 145 -12.98 6.67 24.39
N LYS A 146 -11.80 6.89 23.80
CA LYS A 146 -11.68 7.39 22.42
C LYS A 146 -12.34 6.43 21.44
N TYR A 147 -12.09 5.14 21.57
CA TYR A 147 -12.71 4.11 20.74
C TYR A 147 -14.22 4.05 20.93
N LYS A 148 -14.71 4.10 22.17
CA LYS A 148 -16.15 4.16 22.46
C LYS A 148 -16.82 5.37 21.82
N ARG A 149 -16.19 6.55 21.87
CA ARG A 149 -16.70 7.76 21.22
C ARG A 149 -16.70 7.65 19.71
N LEU A 150 -15.61 7.14 19.12
CA LEU A 150 -15.53 6.81 17.70
C LEU A 150 -16.69 5.90 17.28
N MET A 151 -16.94 4.83 18.04
CA MET A 151 -18.01 3.87 17.77
C MET A 151 -19.41 4.46 17.92
N GLY A 152 -19.56 5.45 18.80
CA GLY A 152 -20.81 6.18 19.06
C GLY A 152 -21.03 7.42 18.19
N GLU A 153 -20.13 7.75 17.26
CA GLU A 153 -20.31 8.89 16.35
C GLU A 153 -21.55 8.71 15.46
N PRO A 154 -22.51 9.66 15.45
CA PRO A 154 -23.75 9.52 14.66
C PRO A 154 -23.52 9.41 13.16
N THR A 155 -22.39 9.90 12.66
CA THR A 155 -22.02 9.79 11.24
C THR A 155 -21.59 8.38 10.84
N ARG A 156 -21.28 7.51 11.81
CA ARG A 156 -20.97 6.11 11.56
C ARG A 156 -22.26 5.30 11.43
N THR A 157 -22.74 5.15 10.20
CA THR A 157 -24.01 4.49 9.86
C THR A 157 -23.83 3.13 9.17
N SER A 158 -22.59 2.76 8.82
CA SER A 158 -22.25 1.46 8.22
C SER A 158 -21.48 0.56 9.19
N GLY A 159 -21.60 -0.76 8.99
CA GLY A 159 -20.76 -1.78 9.64
C GLY A 159 -19.34 -1.87 9.06
N THR A 160 -19.09 -1.22 7.92
CA THR A 160 -17.83 -1.29 7.17
C THR A 160 -16.62 -1.03 8.06
N THR A 161 -15.71 -1.99 8.11
CA THR A 161 -14.41 -1.90 8.76
C THR A 161 -13.32 -2.08 7.71
N LEU A 162 -12.53 -1.04 7.45
CA LEU A 162 -11.36 -1.17 6.58
C LEU A 162 -10.18 -1.72 7.39
N LEU A 163 -9.61 -2.86 6.99
CA LEU A 163 -8.28 -3.28 7.43
C LEU A 163 -7.27 -2.59 6.52
N TYR A 164 -6.58 -1.59 7.05
CA TYR A 164 -5.78 -0.67 6.24
C TYR A 164 -4.28 -0.91 6.38
N PHE A 165 -3.60 -1.05 5.25
CA PHE A 165 -2.15 -1.14 5.15
C PHE A 165 -1.61 0.08 4.42
N HIS A 166 -0.70 0.80 5.06
CA HIS A 166 -0.15 2.04 4.52
C HIS A 166 0.88 1.82 3.41
N GLY A 167 1.05 2.79 2.52
CA GLY A 167 2.18 2.84 1.59
C GLY A 167 3.50 3.22 2.26
N GLY A 168 4.57 3.33 1.47
CA GLY A 168 5.91 3.64 1.98
C GLY A 168 6.97 2.60 1.62
N ALA A 169 6.79 1.88 0.51
CA ALA A 169 7.78 0.93 -0.02
C ALA A 169 8.27 -0.12 1.00
N TYR A 170 7.44 -0.47 1.99
CA TYR A 170 7.74 -1.39 3.09
C TYR A 170 8.85 -0.97 4.08
N TYR A 171 9.51 0.18 3.89
CA TYR A 171 10.55 0.67 4.81
C TYR A 171 10.31 2.08 5.34
N LEU A 172 9.24 2.74 4.88
CA LEU A 172 8.85 4.10 5.25
C LEU A 172 7.43 4.14 5.80
N CYS A 173 7.09 5.31 6.34
CA CYS A 173 5.74 5.67 6.77
C CYS A 173 5.19 4.79 7.89
N ASP A 174 3.97 5.12 8.31
CA ASP A 174 3.36 4.63 9.52
C ASP A 174 1.82 4.82 9.45
N PRO A 175 0.98 4.14 10.26
CA PRO A 175 -0.42 4.52 10.39
C PRO A 175 -0.62 6.00 10.66
N SER A 176 0.26 6.60 11.47
CA SER A 176 0.18 8.01 11.83
C SER A 176 0.36 8.96 10.65
N THR A 177 1.11 8.58 9.60
CA THR A 177 1.28 9.41 8.40
C THR A 177 0.05 9.37 7.49
N HIS A 178 -0.83 8.37 7.65
CA HIS A 178 -2.01 8.15 6.81
C HIS A 178 -3.33 8.58 7.48
N ARG A 179 -3.30 9.10 8.70
CA ARG A 179 -4.49 9.51 9.48
C ARG A 179 -5.50 10.39 8.72
N GLN A 180 -5.04 11.36 7.94
CA GLN A 180 -5.94 12.23 7.18
C GLN A 180 -6.67 11.47 6.07
N LEU A 181 -5.97 10.54 5.42
CA LEU A 181 -6.56 9.65 4.44
C LEU A 181 -7.54 8.68 5.11
N THR A 182 -7.15 8.02 6.20
CA THR A 182 -8.00 7.03 6.86
C THR A 182 -9.21 7.67 7.54
N SER A 183 -9.11 8.92 8.03
CA SER A 183 -10.26 9.73 8.45
C SER A 183 -11.19 10.03 7.28
N ARG A 184 -10.61 10.39 6.11
CA ARG A 184 -11.40 10.62 4.90
C ARG A 184 -12.12 9.33 4.47
N LEU A 185 -11.45 8.19 4.48
CA LEU A 185 -12.08 6.90 4.16
C LEU A 185 -13.14 6.49 5.19
N ALA A 186 -12.92 6.71 6.48
CA ALA A 186 -13.95 6.51 7.51
C ALA A 186 -15.19 7.37 7.24
N LYS A 187 -15.00 8.61 6.80
CA LYS A 187 -16.08 9.50 6.37
C LYS A 187 -16.81 8.95 5.15
N GLU A 188 -16.11 8.57 4.08
CA GLU A 188 -16.78 8.15 2.84
C GLU A 188 -17.43 6.75 2.96
N THR A 189 -16.91 5.89 3.85
CA THR A 189 -17.51 4.57 4.13
C THR A 189 -18.66 4.64 5.12
N HIS A 190 -18.83 5.75 5.85
CA HIS A 190 -19.63 5.83 7.08
C HIS A 190 -19.28 4.75 8.11
N GLY A 191 -18.05 4.24 8.05
CA GLY A 191 -17.55 3.13 8.84
C GLY A 191 -16.36 3.52 9.70
N ARG A 192 -15.43 2.59 9.85
CA ARG A 192 -14.18 2.77 10.61
C ARG A 192 -12.99 2.16 9.89
N VAL A 193 -11.81 2.59 10.25
CA VAL A 193 -10.55 2.07 9.69
C VAL A 193 -9.68 1.53 10.82
N CYS A 194 -9.15 0.32 10.68
CA CYS A 194 -8.13 -0.26 11.54
C CYS A 194 -6.80 -0.28 10.77
N SER A 195 -5.94 0.70 11.01
CA SER A 195 -4.65 0.83 10.35
C SER A 195 -3.58 0.01 11.06
N VAL A 196 -2.89 -0.87 10.34
CA VAL A 196 -1.89 -1.78 10.91
C VAL A 196 -0.50 -1.16 10.89
N ARG A 197 0.18 -1.14 12.04
CA ARG A 197 1.61 -0.79 12.14
C ARG A 197 2.46 -2.03 11.86
N TYR A 198 2.40 -2.53 10.64
CA TYR A 198 3.14 -3.73 10.23
C TYR A 198 4.65 -3.46 10.28
N ARG A 199 5.45 -4.51 10.53
CA ARG A 199 6.91 -4.36 10.67
C ARG A 199 7.56 -3.90 9.37
N LEU A 200 8.58 -3.06 9.47
CA LEU A 200 9.25 -2.49 8.30
C LEU A 200 10.55 -3.23 7.95
N ALA A 201 10.84 -3.28 6.66
CA ALA A 201 12.13 -3.63 6.12
C ALA A 201 13.16 -2.50 6.37
N PRO A 202 14.48 -2.80 6.36
CA PRO A 202 15.10 -4.13 6.24
C PRO A 202 15.20 -4.91 7.56
N GLN A 203 14.74 -4.35 8.69
CA GLN A 203 14.79 -5.00 10.01
C GLN A 203 13.90 -6.24 10.05
N ALA A 204 12.73 -6.16 9.43
CA ALA A 204 11.84 -7.29 9.20
C ALA A 204 11.55 -7.38 7.70
N ALA A 205 12.27 -8.26 7.00
CA ALA A 205 12.00 -8.54 5.59
C ALA A 205 10.72 -9.40 5.44
N PHE A 206 10.20 -9.46 4.22
CA PHE A 206 9.17 -10.43 3.83
C PHE A 206 9.61 -11.85 4.27
N PRO A 207 8.72 -12.64 4.91
CA PRO A 207 7.26 -12.50 4.97
C PRO A 207 6.69 -11.81 6.22
N ALA A 208 7.47 -11.03 6.98
CA ALA A 208 7.01 -10.42 8.24
C ALA A 208 5.72 -9.60 8.10
N GLN A 209 5.60 -8.79 7.05
CA GLN A 209 4.44 -7.94 6.80
C GLN A 209 3.18 -8.74 6.51
N LEU A 210 3.32 -9.84 5.75
CA LEU A 210 2.22 -10.74 5.43
C LEU A 210 1.73 -11.47 6.68
N LEU A 211 2.64 -11.86 7.57
CA LEU A 211 2.29 -12.42 8.89
C LEU A 211 1.53 -11.41 9.73
N ASP A 212 2.01 -10.17 9.83
CA ASP A 212 1.36 -9.11 10.61
C ASP A 212 -0.04 -8.81 10.06
N GLY A 213 -0.20 -8.76 8.73
CA GLY A 213 -1.48 -8.57 8.07
C GLY A 213 -2.45 -9.73 8.28
N PHE A 214 -1.97 -10.98 8.18
CA PHE A 214 -2.81 -12.15 8.40
C PHE A 214 -3.23 -12.27 9.87
N MET A 215 -2.30 -12.04 10.81
CA MET A 215 -2.59 -11.98 12.24
C MET A 215 -3.61 -10.89 12.58
N MET A 216 -3.49 -9.71 11.96
CA MET A 216 -4.47 -8.65 12.17
C MET A 216 -5.85 -8.98 11.61
N TYR A 217 -5.92 -9.64 10.46
CA TYR A 217 -7.21 -10.10 9.94
C TYR A 217 -7.89 -11.08 10.89
N LEU A 218 -7.15 -12.07 11.41
CA LEU A 218 -7.68 -13.00 12.40
C LEU A 218 -8.02 -12.30 13.73
N SER A 219 -7.25 -11.29 14.15
CA SER A 219 -7.54 -10.51 15.35
C SER A 219 -8.84 -9.71 15.22
N LEU A 220 -9.18 -9.22 14.02
CA LEU A 220 -10.47 -8.58 13.76
C LEU A 220 -11.64 -9.56 13.85
N LEU A 221 -11.49 -10.74 13.25
CA LEU A 221 -12.51 -11.80 13.25
C LEU A 221 -12.71 -12.40 14.66
N TYR A 222 -11.60 -12.64 15.36
CA TYR A 222 -11.52 -13.39 16.61
C TYR A 222 -10.66 -12.65 17.63
N PRO A 223 -11.13 -11.49 18.15
CA PRO A 223 -10.35 -10.68 19.07
C PRO A 223 -9.93 -11.46 20.32
N PRO A 224 -8.66 -11.37 20.75
CA PRO A 224 -8.24 -11.96 22.02
C PRO A 224 -8.98 -11.33 23.21
N PRO A 225 -9.09 -12.03 24.35
CA PRO A 225 -9.67 -11.47 25.56
C PRO A 225 -8.99 -10.16 25.96
N GLY A 226 -9.79 -9.13 26.25
CA GLY A 226 -9.29 -7.79 26.60
C GLY A 226 -9.10 -6.85 25.41
N SER A 227 -9.36 -7.30 24.18
CA SER A 227 -9.41 -6.42 23.01
C SER A 227 -10.43 -5.30 23.19
N MET A 228 -10.07 -4.13 22.66
CA MET A 228 -10.89 -2.92 22.68
C MET A 228 -12.13 -3.02 21.76
N HIS A 229 -12.14 -3.98 20.84
CA HIS A 229 -13.21 -4.18 19.86
C HIS A 229 -13.84 -5.56 19.98
N GLU A 230 -15.10 -5.64 19.54
CA GLU A 230 -15.82 -6.90 19.35
C GLU A 230 -15.44 -7.55 18.02
N ALA A 231 -15.75 -8.84 17.88
CA ALA A 231 -15.55 -9.59 16.65
C ALA A 231 -16.21 -8.89 15.47
N VAL A 232 -15.46 -8.71 14.39
CA VAL A 232 -15.95 -8.10 13.15
C VAL A 232 -16.24 -9.22 12.16
N PRO A 233 -17.48 -9.41 11.68
CA PRO A 233 -17.76 -10.41 10.67
C PRO A 233 -16.96 -10.16 9.38
N ALA A 234 -16.49 -11.22 8.72
CA ALA A 234 -15.71 -11.11 7.49
C ALA A 234 -16.40 -10.32 6.38
N LYS A 235 -17.73 -10.45 6.28
CA LYS A 235 -18.60 -9.70 5.37
C LYS A 235 -18.67 -8.19 5.64
N ASP A 236 -18.15 -7.72 6.77
CA ASP A 236 -18.07 -6.31 7.14
C ASP A 236 -16.63 -5.77 7.04
N ILE A 237 -15.66 -6.61 6.64
CA ILE A 237 -14.25 -6.24 6.51
C ILE A 237 -13.90 -6.05 5.03
N VAL A 238 -13.30 -4.92 4.70
CA VAL A 238 -12.70 -4.67 3.37
C VAL A 238 -11.20 -4.42 3.55
N PHE A 239 -10.36 -5.11 2.79
CA PHE A 239 -8.92 -4.85 2.80
C PHE A 239 -8.64 -3.60 1.96
N ALA A 240 -7.84 -2.67 2.47
CA ALA A 240 -7.53 -1.44 1.77
C ALA A 240 -6.08 -1.03 1.96
N GLY A 241 -5.44 -0.51 0.91
CA GLY A 241 -4.10 0.02 1.03
C GLY A 241 -3.67 0.81 -0.20
N ASP A 242 -2.56 1.48 -0.07
CA ASP A 242 -1.95 2.29 -1.13
C ASP A 242 -0.51 1.85 -1.38
N SER A 243 -0.01 1.94 -2.62
CA SER A 243 1.40 1.63 -2.91
C SER A 243 1.80 0.24 -2.41
N ALA A 244 2.85 0.16 -1.58
CA ALA A 244 3.27 -1.06 -0.87
C ALA A 244 2.17 -1.65 0.04
N GLY A 245 1.31 -0.84 0.63
CA GLY A 245 0.14 -1.31 1.38
C GLY A 245 -0.90 -1.97 0.47
N GLY A 246 -1.07 -1.44 -0.75
CA GLY A 246 -1.87 -2.07 -1.80
C GLY A 246 -1.30 -3.43 -2.21
N ASN A 247 0.04 -3.53 -2.34
CA ASN A 247 0.72 -4.82 -2.52
C ASN A 247 0.38 -5.80 -1.39
N LEU A 248 0.48 -5.36 -0.13
CA LEU A 248 0.20 -6.20 1.04
C LEU A 248 -1.25 -6.70 1.07
N VAL A 249 -2.23 -5.86 0.69
CA VAL A 249 -3.63 -6.27 0.52
C VAL A 249 -3.76 -7.44 -0.45
N PHE A 250 -3.13 -7.33 -1.62
CA PHE A 250 -3.27 -8.33 -2.68
C PHE A 250 -2.43 -9.58 -2.42
N ALA A 251 -1.29 -9.46 -1.74
CA ALA A 251 -0.52 -10.59 -1.24
C ALA A 251 -1.29 -11.37 -0.16
N LEU A 252 -1.92 -10.66 0.79
CA LEU A 252 -2.79 -11.27 1.80
C LEU A 252 -3.99 -11.95 1.15
N LEU A 253 -4.62 -11.31 0.16
CA LEU A 253 -5.71 -11.92 -0.59
C LEU A 253 -5.27 -13.21 -1.31
N GLN A 254 -4.11 -13.22 -1.97
CA GLN A 254 -3.58 -14.44 -2.60
C GLN A 254 -3.29 -15.55 -1.59
N LEU A 255 -2.76 -15.22 -0.41
CA LEU A 255 -2.63 -16.18 0.68
C LEU A 255 -3.98 -16.80 1.05
N LEU A 256 -5.01 -15.97 1.28
CA LEU A 256 -6.35 -16.50 1.63
C LEU A 256 -6.92 -17.35 0.50
N LEU A 257 -6.80 -16.92 -0.76
CA LEU A 257 -7.23 -17.71 -1.90
C LEU A 257 -6.49 -19.05 -2.00
N GLN A 258 -5.20 -19.10 -1.70
CA GLN A 258 -4.44 -20.35 -1.66
C GLN A 258 -4.96 -21.30 -0.57
N LEU A 259 -5.30 -20.78 0.61
CA LEU A 259 -5.92 -21.58 1.67
C LEU A 259 -7.28 -22.15 1.23
N HIS A 260 -8.11 -21.35 0.55
CA HIS A 260 -9.40 -21.80 0.00
C HIS A 260 -9.28 -22.74 -1.21
N ARG A 261 -8.17 -22.71 -1.95
CA ARG A 261 -7.89 -23.66 -3.05
C ARG A 261 -7.49 -25.04 -2.52
N THR A 262 -6.90 -25.08 -1.33
CA THR A 262 -6.39 -26.31 -0.71
C THR A 262 -7.33 -26.89 0.34
N SER A 263 -8.37 -26.15 0.75
CA SER A 263 -9.41 -26.58 1.67
C SER A 263 -10.72 -25.83 1.44
N ASP A 264 -11.86 -26.53 1.43
CA ASP A 264 -13.20 -25.92 1.31
C ASP A 264 -13.54 -24.99 2.48
N LYS A 265 -12.95 -25.25 3.65
CA LYS A 265 -13.14 -24.46 4.87
C LYS A 265 -11.80 -24.34 5.59
N PRO A 266 -10.93 -23.41 5.17
CA PRO A 266 -9.61 -23.29 5.78
C PRO A 266 -9.74 -22.83 7.23
N THR A 267 -8.96 -23.46 8.10
CA THR A 267 -8.88 -23.15 9.52
C THR A 267 -7.43 -23.00 9.95
N VAL A 268 -7.17 -22.20 10.98
CA VAL A 268 -5.87 -22.12 11.64
C VAL A 268 -6.07 -22.08 13.15
N ARG A 269 -5.10 -22.59 13.92
CA ARG A 269 -5.08 -22.38 15.36
C ARG A 269 -4.68 -20.93 15.68
N PHE A 270 -5.50 -20.23 16.45
CA PHE A 270 -5.31 -18.84 16.84
C PHE A 270 -5.76 -18.62 18.30
N HIS A 271 -4.84 -18.20 19.18
CA HIS A 271 -5.05 -18.08 20.62
C HIS A 271 -5.71 -19.32 21.26
N GLY A 272 -5.16 -20.50 20.95
CA GLY A 272 -5.54 -21.79 21.51
C GLY A 272 -6.83 -22.40 20.94
N LYS A 273 -7.42 -21.82 19.90
CA LYS A 273 -8.66 -22.28 19.26
C LYS A 273 -8.48 -22.44 17.76
N ASP A 274 -9.12 -23.44 17.19
CA ASP A 274 -9.21 -23.57 15.74
C ASP A 274 -10.30 -22.62 15.24
N VAL A 275 -9.92 -21.70 14.35
CA VAL A 275 -10.80 -20.66 13.82
C VAL A 275 -10.87 -20.73 12.30
N ASP A 276 -12.03 -20.40 11.74
CA ASP A 276 -12.23 -20.35 10.28
C ASP A 276 -11.52 -19.15 9.66
N VAL A 277 -11.04 -19.29 8.43
CA VAL A 277 -10.39 -18.20 7.68
C VAL A 277 -11.25 -17.82 6.47
N PRO A 278 -12.36 -17.08 6.65
CA PRO A 278 -13.19 -16.62 5.54
C PRO A 278 -12.46 -15.59 4.65
N LEU A 279 -13.02 -15.29 3.48
CA LEU A 279 -12.59 -14.15 2.65
C LEU A 279 -13.25 -12.85 3.15
N PRO A 280 -12.61 -11.68 2.98
CA PRO A 280 -13.22 -10.38 3.29
C PRO A 280 -14.34 -10.03 2.29
N ALA A 281 -15.12 -8.99 2.59
CA ALA A 281 -16.17 -8.47 1.72
C ALA A 281 -15.65 -7.87 0.41
N GLY A 282 -14.40 -7.39 0.39
CA GLY A 282 -13.75 -6.80 -0.78
C GLY A 282 -12.29 -6.50 -0.52
N ALA A 283 -11.55 -6.13 -1.57
CA ALA A 283 -10.17 -5.69 -1.48
C ALA A 283 -9.88 -4.52 -2.42
N CYS A 284 -9.10 -3.55 -1.94
CA CYS A 284 -8.83 -2.31 -2.64
C CYS A 284 -7.34 -1.98 -2.66
N ALA A 285 -6.84 -1.51 -3.81
CA ALA A 285 -5.52 -0.90 -3.90
C ALA A 285 -5.58 0.43 -4.66
N ASN A 286 -4.98 1.45 -4.06
CA ASN A 286 -4.69 2.72 -4.73
C ASN A 286 -3.22 2.74 -5.13
N SER A 287 -2.94 2.76 -6.43
CA SER A 287 -1.60 2.77 -6.99
C SER A 287 -0.78 1.56 -6.48
N GLY A 288 -1.31 0.34 -6.63
CA GLY A 288 -0.77 -0.84 -5.96
C GLY A 288 0.60 -1.24 -6.50
N TRP A 289 1.60 -1.35 -5.62
CA TRP A 289 2.96 -1.71 -6.05
C TRP A 289 3.13 -3.21 -6.31
N PHE A 290 2.64 -3.75 -7.43
CA PHE A 290 2.51 -5.20 -7.64
C PHE A 290 3.70 -5.93 -8.28
N ASP A 291 4.75 -5.23 -8.71
CA ASP A 291 5.99 -5.78 -9.26
C ASP A 291 7.24 -5.25 -8.51
N ILE A 292 7.75 -6.07 -7.58
CA ILE A 292 8.98 -5.80 -6.83
C ILE A 292 10.23 -5.97 -7.72
N CYS A 293 10.15 -6.72 -8.83
CA CYS A 293 11.24 -6.81 -9.80
C CYS A 293 11.51 -5.44 -10.46
N ARG A 294 10.50 -4.56 -10.53
CA ARG A 294 10.53 -3.26 -11.21
C ARG A 294 10.82 -3.44 -12.71
N ALA A 295 9.98 -4.22 -13.37
CA ALA A 295 10.18 -4.68 -14.74
C ALA A 295 9.25 -4.02 -15.76
N MET A 296 8.12 -3.47 -15.32
CA MET A 296 7.10 -2.96 -16.25
C MET A 296 7.52 -1.69 -17.01
N PRO A 297 7.17 -1.56 -18.30
CA PRO A 297 7.53 -0.38 -19.13
C PRO A 297 7.06 0.97 -18.57
N SER A 298 5.92 1.03 -17.88
CA SER A 298 5.36 2.23 -17.26
C SER A 298 6.36 2.98 -16.38
N LEU A 299 7.30 2.27 -15.75
CA LEU A 299 8.38 2.85 -14.94
C LEU A 299 9.19 3.90 -15.69
N SER A 300 9.29 3.78 -17.02
CA SER A 300 9.99 4.75 -17.88
C SER A 300 9.03 5.59 -18.71
N THR A 301 7.99 4.98 -19.31
CA THR A 301 7.10 5.68 -20.24
C THR A 301 6.22 6.73 -19.53
N ASN A 302 5.86 6.49 -18.28
CA ASN A 302 5.04 7.39 -17.46
C ASN A 302 5.86 8.25 -16.47
N ALA A 303 7.18 8.08 -16.39
CA ALA A 303 8.04 8.82 -15.45
C ALA A 303 7.89 10.36 -15.53
N LYS A 304 7.52 10.88 -16.70
CA LYS A 304 7.23 12.30 -16.92
C LYS A 304 6.03 12.83 -16.14
N TYR A 305 5.07 11.97 -15.79
CA TYR A 305 3.90 12.31 -14.99
C TYR A 305 4.12 12.06 -13.49
N ASP A 306 5.18 11.36 -13.11
CA ASP A 306 5.37 10.88 -11.76
C ASP A 306 6.44 11.67 -10.98
N TYR A 307 6.38 11.61 -9.65
CA TYR A 307 7.43 12.08 -8.75
C TYR A 307 8.34 10.95 -8.28
N LEU A 308 7.93 9.68 -8.43
CA LEU A 308 8.80 8.55 -8.14
C LEU A 308 10.07 8.62 -8.99
N PRO A 309 11.25 8.45 -8.39
CA PRO A 309 12.48 8.44 -9.16
C PRO A 309 12.52 7.20 -10.07
N PRO A 310 13.11 7.31 -11.28
CA PRO A 310 13.37 6.14 -12.10
C PRO A 310 14.13 5.08 -11.29
N PRO A 311 13.80 3.78 -11.44
CA PRO A 311 14.47 2.72 -10.71
C PRO A 311 15.99 2.72 -11.01
N ASN A 312 16.82 2.69 -9.95
CA ASN A 312 18.22 2.25 -10.10
C ASN A 312 18.21 0.72 -10.09
N HIS A 313 18.60 0.10 -11.21
CA HIS A 313 18.49 -1.34 -11.45
C HIS A 313 19.75 -2.12 -11.05
N ASP A 314 20.89 -1.44 -10.89
CA ASP A 314 22.20 -2.11 -10.98
C ASP A 314 22.88 -2.35 -9.62
N ASP A 315 22.57 -1.55 -8.59
CA ASP A 315 23.27 -1.60 -7.30
C ASP A 315 22.32 -2.03 -6.17
N ALA A 316 22.71 -3.06 -5.44
CA ALA A 316 21.94 -3.59 -4.33
C ALA A 316 22.44 -3.02 -2.99
N MET A 317 23.70 -3.29 -2.63
CA MET A 317 24.30 -2.97 -1.33
C MET A 317 24.90 -1.57 -1.25
N THR A 318 25.48 -1.08 -2.34
CA THR A 318 26.17 0.21 -2.35
C THR A 318 25.24 1.40 -2.57
N ARG A 319 23.94 1.13 -2.81
CA ARG A 319 22.91 2.13 -3.11
C ARG A 319 22.70 3.16 -1.99
N PHE A 320 22.84 2.75 -0.73
CA PHE A 320 22.60 3.61 0.43
C PHE A 320 23.85 3.69 1.32
N PRO A 321 24.14 4.85 1.93
CA PRO A 321 25.18 4.93 2.94
C PRO A 321 24.90 3.95 4.08
N LYS A 322 25.98 3.38 4.63
CA LYS A 322 25.88 2.47 5.78
C LYS A 322 25.35 3.19 7.02
N ASP A 323 24.50 2.53 7.78
CA ASP A 323 24.04 2.89 9.11
C ASP A 323 23.59 1.63 9.89
N ASP A 324 22.94 1.82 11.05
CA ASP A 324 22.59 0.72 11.96
C ASP A 324 21.54 -0.26 11.39
N VAL A 325 20.91 0.06 10.25
CA VAL A 325 19.90 -0.80 9.60
C VAL A 325 20.31 -1.23 8.19
N TRP A 326 21.34 -0.61 7.60
CA TRP A 326 21.85 -0.92 6.27
C TRP A 326 23.39 -0.90 6.22
N PRO A 327 24.09 -1.89 5.65
CA PRO A 327 23.58 -3.11 5.07
C PRO A 327 22.89 -3.98 6.14
N ALA A 328 21.88 -4.72 5.72
CA ALA A 328 21.18 -5.60 6.65
C ALA A 328 22.04 -6.81 7.05
N ASP A 329 21.67 -7.44 8.16
CA ASP A 329 22.22 -8.71 8.63
C ASP A 329 21.11 -9.77 8.69
N PRO A 330 21.21 -10.89 7.93
CA PRO A 330 22.22 -11.16 6.91
C PRO A 330 22.14 -10.18 5.72
N PRO A 331 23.23 -9.99 4.97
CA PRO A 331 23.25 -9.16 3.76
C PRO A 331 22.15 -9.55 2.77
N ARG A 332 21.48 -8.56 2.16
CA ARG A 332 20.36 -8.76 1.24
C ARG A 332 20.44 -7.84 0.02
N GLY A 333 20.04 -8.35 -1.15
CA GLY A 333 20.07 -7.59 -2.40
C GLY A 333 18.87 -6.65 -2.65
N ASP A 334 17.83 -6.77 -1.83
CA ASP A 334 16.64 -5.90 -1.82
C ASP A 334 16.26 -5.58 -0.37
N LEU A 335 15.64 -4.42 -0.12
CA LEU A 335 15.22 -4.04 1.22
C LEU A 335 14.08 -4.94 1.72
N PHE A 336 13.09 -5.19 0.86
CA PHE A 336 11.83 -5.83 1.21
C PHE A 336 11.94 -7.35 1.30
N CYS A 337 12.55 -8.01 0.32
CA CYS A 337 12.62 -9.47 0.27
C CYS A 337 13.99 -9.99 -0.20
N ASN A 338 14.21 -11.30 -0.13
CA ASN A 338 15.37 -11.93 -0.77
C ASN A 338 15.24 -11.80 -2.31
N LEU A 339 16.36 -11.70 -3.04
CA LEU A 339 16.33 -11.59 -4.50
C LEU A 339 15.65 -12.78 -5.20
N SER A 340 15.72 -13.98 -4.61
CA SER A 340 15.02 -15.17 -5.10
C SER A 340 13.49 -15.04 -5.06
N LEU A 341 12.96 -14.13 -4.23
CA LEU A 341 11.53 -13.89 -4.07
C LEU A 341 11.00 -12.71 -4.89
N LEU A 342 11.80 -12.01 -5.71
CA LEU A 342 11.30 -10.80 -6.39
C LEU A 342 10.08 -11.04 -7.29
N ASP A 343 10.01 -12.20 -7.93
CA ASP A 343 8.94 -12.61 -8.85
C ASP A 343 7.94 -13.60 -8.21
N HIS A 344 8.07 -13.86 -6.91
CA HIS A 344 7.13 -14.70 -6.18
C HIS A 344 5.77 -13.97 -6.05
N LEU A 345 4.65 -14.65 -6.27
CA LEU A 345 3.35 -13.96 -6.31
C LEU A 345 2.93 -13.30 -4.98
N LEU A 346 3.44 -13.79 -3.85
CA LEU A 346 3.17 -13.18 -2.52
C LEU A 346 4.05 -11.95 -2.22
N THR A 347 5.07 -11.67 -3.01
CA THR A 347 5.82 -10.40 -2.95
C THR A 347 5.43 -9.50 -4.12
N SER A 348 5.17 -10.08 -5.29
CA SER A 348 4.74 -9.40 -6.52
C SER A 348 3.41 -9.97 -7.02
N PRO A 349 2.26 -9.49 -6.49
CA PRO A 349 0.93 -9.96 -6.87
C PRO A 349 0.62 -9.94 -8.37
N LEU A 350 1.33 -9.12 -9.17
CA LEU A 350 1.24 -9.13 -10.62
C LEU A 350 1.45 -10.53 -11.21
N ALA A 351 2.34 -11.33 -10.61
CA ALA A 351 2.69 -12.66 -11.10
C ALA A 351 1.59 -13.72 -10.87
N ALA A 352 0.54 -13.39 -10.12
CA ALA A 352 -0.51 -14.34 -9.79
C ALA A 352 -1.27 -14.84 -11.02
N GLU A 353 -1.28 -16.16 -11.23
CA GLU A 353 -1.95 -16.75 -12.39
C GLU A 353 -3.48 -16.76 -12.23
N SER A 354 -3.98 -16.77 -11.00
CA SER A 354 -5.41 -16.86 -10.71
C SER A 354 -5.83 -15.93 -9.58
N TRP A 355 -6.90 -15.18 -9.85
CA TRP A 355 -7.71 -14.40 -8.93
C TRP A 355 -9.10 -15.03 -8.73
N LYS A 356 -9.38 -16.19 -9.34
CA LYS A 356 -10.66 -16.89 -9.18
C LYS A 356 -10.99 -17.09 -7.70
N GLY A 357 -12.24 -16.80 -7.35
CA GLY A 357 -12.73 -16.85 -5.97
C GLY A 357 -12.46 -15.59 -5.15
N ALA A 358 -11.74 -14.59 -5.69
CA ALA A 358 -11.56 -13.30 -5.03
C ALA A 358 -12.92 -12.62 -4.76
N PRO A 359 -13.06 -11.89 -3.65
CA PRO A 359 -14.18 -10.97 -3.46
C PRO A 359 -14.06 -9.81 -4.48
N PRO A 360 -15.06 -8.92 -4.57
CA PRO A 360 -14.96 -7.75 -5.42
C PRO A 360 -13.68 -6.94 -5.18
N LEU A 361 -13.08 -6.45 -6.25
CA LEU A 361 -11.83 -5.70 -6.24
C LEU A 361 -12.05 -4.25 -6.69
N TRP A 362 -11.37 -3.31 -6.04
CA TRP A 362 -11.21 -1.95 -6.53
C TRP A 362 -9.75 -1.64 -6.75
N LEU A 363 -9.43 -1.17 -7.94
CA LEU A 363 -8.08 -0.85 -8.37
C LEU A 363 -8.11 0.52 -9.02
N CYS A 364 -7.30 1.44 -8.49
CA CYS A 364 -7.14 2.78 -9.03
C CYS A 364 -5.67 3.06 -9.28
N THR A 365 -5.34 3.65 -10.43
CA THR A 365 -3.97 4.06 -10.74
C THR A 365 -3.96 5.42 -11.45
N GLY A 366 -2.86 6.16 -11.27
CA GLY A 366 -2.57 7.31 -12.13
C GLY A 366 -2.15 6.87 -13.53
N GLN A 367 -1.67 7.81 -14.34
CA GLN A 367 -0.81 7.48 -15.48
C GLN A 367 0.63 7.63 -15.01
N GLU A 368 1.00 6.74 -14.10
CA GLU A 368 2.14 6.80 -13.21
C GLU A 368 3.14 5.67 -13.51
N CYS A 369 4.25 5.63 -12.79
CA CYS A 369 5.27 4.61 -12.97
C CYS A 369 4.76 3.19 -12.73
N LEU A 370 3.74 3.02 -11.88
CA LEU A 370 3.18 1.72 -11.49
C LEU A 370 1.90 1.32 -12.26
N SER A 371 1.52 2.04 -13.31
CA SER A 371 0.23 1.79 -13.97
C SER A 371 0.10 0.41 -14.63
N ASP A 372 1.16 -0.09 -15.27
CA ASP A 372 1.07 -1.35 -16.02
C ASP A 372 0.73 -2.53 -15.10
N GLU A 373 1.30 -2.54 -13.90
CA GLU A 373 1.12 -3.62 -12.93
C GLU A 373 -0.29 -3.67 -12.35
N ASP A 374 -0.88 -2.50 -12.02
CA ASP A 374 -2.29 -2.38 -11.65
C ASP A 374 -3.20 -2.85 -12.82
N CYS A 375 -2.92 -2.42 -14.06
CA CYS A 375 -3.69 -2.78 -15.25
C CYS A 375 -3.69 -4.29 -15.51
N ILE A 376 -2.52 -4.94 -15.38
CA ILE A 376 -2.36 -6.40 -15.59
C ILE A 376 -3.18 -7.19 -14.57
N VAL A 377 -3.12 -6.80 -13.29
CA VAL A 377 -3.91 -7.46 -12.23
C VAL A 377 -5.41 -7.30 -12.50
N ALA A 378 -5.87 -6.09 -12.84
CA ALA A 378 -7.29 -5.82 -13.12
C ALA A 378 -7.82 -6.62 -14.32
N ALA A 379 -7.12 -6.55 -15.47
CA ALA A 379 -7.51 -7.28 -16.67
C ALA A 379 -7.52 -8.80 -16.43
N ARG A 380 -6.54 -9.32 -15.67
CA ARG A 380 -6.47 -10.74 -15.34
C ARG A 380 -7.64 -11.17 -14.47
N ALA A 381 -7.96 -10.42 -13.42
CA ALA A 381 -9.07 -10.73 -12.53
C ALA A 381 -10.41 -10.72 -13.29
N VAL A 382 -10.67 -9.72 -14.14
CA VAL A 382 -11.88 -9.68 -14.97
C VAL A 382 -11.96 -10.85 -15.95
N SER A 383 -10.85 -11.23 -16.57
CA SER A 383 -10.80 -12.42 -17.46
C SER A 383 -11.12 -13.75 -16.75
N GLN A 384 -11.22 -13.73 -15.42
CA GLN A 384 -11.46 -14.87 -14.55
C GLN A 384 -12.78 -14.73 -13.77
N ASP A 385 -13.69 -13.90 -14.28
CA ASP A 385 -15.03 -13.65 -13.73
C ASP A 385 -15.03 -13.02 -12.33
N VAL A 386 -13.92 -12.36 -11.93
CA VAL A 386 -13.86 -11.56 -10.71
C VAL A 386 -14.52 -10.21 -10.96
N THR A 387 -15.31 -9.75 -10.00
CA THR A 387 -15.89 -8.40 -10.05
C THR A 387 -14.81 -7.36 -9.79
N VAL A 388 -14.56 -6.46 -10.75
CA VAL A 388 -13.51 -5.43 -10.63
C VAL A 388 -14.04 -4.05 -11.00
N GLN A 389 -13.90 -3.09 -10.09
CA GLN A 389 -14.03 -1.66 -10.40
C GLN A 389 -12.64 -1.08 -10.64
N TRP A 390 -12.39 -0.68 -11.89
CA TRP A 390 -11.11 -0.17 -12.35
C TRP A 390 -11.20 1.32 -12.67
N GLU A 391 -10.22 2.09 -12.21
CA GLU A 391 -10.17 3.53 -12.42
C GLU A 391 -8.77 4.00 -12.79
N GLN A 392 -8.62 4.66 -13.94
CA GLN A 392 -7.35 5.23 -14.37
C GLN A 392 -7.45 6.73 -14.57
N TYR A 393 -6.50 7.46 -14.01
CA TYR A 393 -6.50 8.92 -14.02
C TYR A 393 -5.39 9.46 -14.92
N GLU A 394 -5.78 10.12 -16.01
CA GLU A 394 -4.86 10.69 -16.99
C GLU A 394 -3.79 11.57 -16.34
N ALA A 395 -2.52 11.34 -16.66
CA ALA A 395 -1.38 12.11 -16.18
C ALA A 395 -1.29 12.30 -14.64
N MET A 396 -2.08 11.61 -13.82
CA MET A 396 -1.95 11.73 -12.37
C MET A 396 -0.74 10.93 -11.87
N PRO A 397 0.04 11.46 -10.91
CA PRO A 397 1.18 10.76 -10.34
C PRO A 397 0.75 9.65 -9.36
N HIS A 398 1.73 8.88 -8.89
CA HIS A 398 1.55 7.88 -7.85
C HIS A 398 0.78 8.40 -6.64
N CYS A 399 -0.21 7.65 -6.13
CA CYS A 399 -0.98 7.98 -4.93
C CYS A 399 -1.59 9.41 -4.94
N PHE A 400 -1.92 9.96 -6.12
CA PHE A 400 -2.39 11.35 -6.26
C PHE A 400 -3.60 11.66 -5.37
N GLY A 401 -4.49 10.69 -5.12
CA GLY A 401 -5.69 10.85 -4.31
C GLY A 401 -5.40 11.36 -2.90
N MET A 402 -4.32 10.87 -2.28
CA MET A 402 -3.92 11.32 -0.94
C MET A 402 -2.92 12.49 -0.95
N LEU A 403 -2.14 12.64 -2.01
CA LEU A 403 -1.16 13.73 -2.12
C LEU A 403 -1.81 15.05 -2.54
N MET A 404 -2.90 14.96 -3.31
CA MET A 404 -3.62 16.10 -3.87
C MET A 404 -5.13 16.00 -3.61
N PRO A 405 -5.58 15.79 -2.34
CA PRO A 405 -6.98 15.50 -2.00
C PRO A 405 -7.92 16.69 -2.22
N THR A 406 -7.37 17.89 -2.47
CA THR A 406 -8.15 19.11 -2.77
C THR A 406 -8.34 19.34 -4.27
N LEU A 407 -7.71 18.54 -5.13
CA LEU A 407 -8.01 18.55 -6.56
C LEU A 407 -9.33 17.79 -6.80
N PRO A 408 -10.14 18.20 -7.79
CA PRO A 408 -11.37 17.47 -8.13
C PRO A 408 -11.14 15.98 -8.41
N THR A 409 -10.06 15.63 -9.10
CA THR A 409 -9.68 14.24 -9.37
C THR A 409 -9.34 13.48 -8.10
N GLY A 410 -8.57 14.09 -7.18
CA GLY A 410 -8.23 13.50 -5.89
C GLY A 410 -9.46 13.30 -5.00
N ASP A 411 -10.36 14.28 -4.93
CA ASP A 411 -11.62 14.17 -4.18
C ASP A 411 -12.51 13.06 -4.76
N ARG A 412 -12.65 12.99 -6.09
CA ARG A 412 -13.41 11.95 -6.78
C ARG A 412 -12.83 10.55 -6.50
N CYS A 413 -11.51 10.39 -6.53
CA CYS A 413 -10.82 9.15 -6.20
C CYS A 413 -11.16 8.65 -4.79
N LEU A 414 -11.04 9.52 -3.78
CA LEU A 414 -11.32 9.15 -2.39
C LEU A 414 -12.79 8.82 -2.14
N ARG A 415 -13.72 9.53 -2.82
CA ARG A 415 -15.16 9.20 -2.77
C ARG A 415 -15.45 7.85 -3.38
N SER A 416 -14.93 7.56 -4.57
CA SER A 416 -15.18 6.27 -5.22
C SER A 416 -14.59 5.11 -4.42
N TRP A 417 -13.39 5.29 -3.86
CA TRP A 417 -12.78 4.29 -2.99
C TRP A 417 -13.66 4.00 -1.77
N GLY A 418 -14.10 5.03 -1.05
CA GLY A 418 -14.97 4.85 0.11
C GLY A 418 -16.34 4.27 -0.25
N ASP A 419 -16.93 4.70 -1.37
CA ASP A 419 -18.21 4.20 -1.86
C ASP A 419 -18.14 2.72 -2.26
N PHE A 420 -17.09 2.30 -2.97
CA PHE A 420 -16.86 0.89 -3.27
C PHE A 420 -16.80 0.05 -2.00
N CYS A 421 -15.98 0.47 -1.02
CA CYS A 421 -15.84 -0.24 0.25
C CYS A 421 -17.18 -0.36 0.99
N ARG A 422 -17.94 0.73 1.08
CA ARG A 422 -19.27 0.75 1.70
C ARG A 422 -20.23 -0.19 0.98
N ARG A 423 -20.29 -0.13 -0.36
CA ARG A 423 -21.18 -0.99 -1.15
C ARG A 423 -20.82 -2.46 -1.05
N CYS A 424 -19.56 -2.84 -0.88
CA CYS A 424 -19.19 -4.24 -0.64
C CYS A 424 -19.85 -4.82 0.62
N VAL A 425 -20.12 -3.99 1.63
CA VAL A 425 -20.69 -4.40 2.92
C VAL A 425 -22.21 -4.17 2.96
N ASP A 426 -22.66 -2.95 2.66
CA ASP A 426 -24.06 -2.55 2.84
C ASP A 426 -24.95 -2.97 1.66
N GLU A 427 -24.38 -3.06 0.46
CA GLU A 427 -25.12 -3.25 -0.80
C GLU A 427 -24.36 -4.19 -1.78
N PRO A 428 -23.92 -5.40 -1.37
CA PRO A 428 -22.95 -6.21 -2.13
C PRO A 428 -23.41 -6.53 -3.56
N GLU A 429 -24.71 -6.75 -3.75
CA GLU A 429 -25.30 -7.02 -5.07
C GLU A 429 -25.17 -5.85 -6.06
N SER A 430 -24.96 -4.62 -5.58
CA SER A 430 -24.77 -3.42 -6.39
C SER A 430 -23.37 -3.30 -6.98
N VAL A 431 -22.39 -4.04 -6.44
CA VAL A 431 -21.00 -3.99 -6.91
C VAL A 431 -20.89 -4.80 -8.20
N LYS A 432 -20.59 -4.11 -9.31
CA LYS A 432 -20.43 -4.70 -10.64
C LYS A 432 -19.09 -4.32 -11.23
N THR A 433 -18.62 -5.14 -12.18
CA THR A 433 -17.43 -4.83 -12.96
C THR A 433 -17.65 -3.56 -13.77
N ASN A 434 -16.75 -2.60 -13.65
CA ASN A 434 -16.73 -1.40 -14.48
C ASN A 434 -15.29 -0.89 -14.65
N GLY A 435 -15.06 -0.18 -15.75
CA GLY A 435 -13.81 0.53 -16.00
C GLY A 435 -14.10 1.98 -16.30
N THR A 436 -13.33 2.88 -15.69
CA THR A 436 -13.46 4.32 -15.91
C THR A 436 -12.09 4.95 -16.17
N TYR A 437 -11.97 5.70 -17.25
CA TYR A 437 -10.84 6.60 -17.52
C TYR A 437 -11.26 8.03 -17.18
N ILE A 438 -10.45 8.73 -16.38
CA ILE A 438 -10.74 10.08 -15.89
C ILE A 438 -9.70 11.06 -16.45
N TYR A 439 -10.16 12.03 -17.23
CA TYR A 439 -9.30 13.06 -17.82
C TYR A 439 -8.92 14.11 -16.78
N ALA A 440 -7.62 14.35 -16.58
CA ALA A 440 -7.10 15.18 -15.47
C ALA A 440 -7.66 16.59 -15.44
N LYS A 441 -7.71 17.25 -16.60
CA LYS A 441 -8.04 18.68 -16.70
C LYS A 441 -9.53 18.95 -16.69
N THR A 442 -10.31 18.09 -17.35
CA THR A 442 -11.76 18.28 -17.55
C THR A 442 -12.59 17.56 -16.50
N GLY A 443 -12.02 16.53 -15.85
CA GLY A 443 -12.77 15.60 -15.01
C GLY A 443 -13.79 14.76 -15.80
N LYS A 444 -13.73 14.78 -17.14
CA LYS A 444 -14.59 13.94 -17.97
C LYS A 444 -14.28 12.48 -17.63
N GLU A 445 -15.33 11.68 -17.50
CA GLU A 445 -15.23 10.24 -17.32
C GLU A 445 -15.61 9.53 -18.63
N GLU A 446 -14.86 8.49 -18.96
CA GLU A 446 -15.09 7.63 -20.11
C GLU A 446 -15.12 6.18 -19.64
N SER A 447 -16.18 5.45 -19.98
CA SER A 447 -16.27 4.03 -19.67
C SER A 447 -15.33 3.25 -20.56
N ILE A 448 -14.56 2.34 -19.96
CA ILE A 448 -13.61 1.47 -20.67
C ILE A 448 -13.84 0.01 -20.28
N ASP A 449 -13.54 -0.89 -21.21
CA ASP A 449 -13.53 -2.33 -20.93
C ASP A 449 -12.26 -2.68 -20.15
N VAL A 450 -12.45 -3.16 -18.92
CA VAL A 450 -11.36 -3.54 -18.00
C VAL A 450 -10.50 -4.66 -18.60
N SER A 451 -11.06 -5.54 -19.43
CA SER A 451 -10.28 -6.61 -20.06
C SER A 451 -9.24 -6.10 -21.07
N GLY A 452 -9.42 -4.87 -21.57
CA GLY A 452 -8.57 -4.22 -22.57
C GLY A 452 -7.66 -3.11 -22.04
N VAL A 453 -7.53 -2.94 -20.72
CA VAL A 453 -6.72 -1.84 -20.13
C VAL A 453 -5.21 -2.04 -20.23
N THR A 454 -4.77 -3.22 -20.66
CA THR A 454 -3.36 -3.51 -20.96
C THR A 454 -3.24 -4.39 -22.21
N SER A 455 -2.18 -4.16 -22.98
CA SER A 455 -1.75 -5.06 -24.06
C SER A 455 -0.70 -6.08 -23.60
N ILE A 456 -0.17 -5.93 -22.38
CA ILE A 456 0.89 -6.79 -21.83
C ILE A 456 0.22 -8.05 -21.29
N SER A 457 0.54 -9.20 -21.90
CA SER A 457 0.06 -10.49 -21.38
C SER A 457 0.78 -10.87 -20.09
N LEU A 458 0.17 -11.72 -19.25
CA LEU A 458 0.84 -12.24 -18.05
C LEU A 458 2.16 -12.97 -18.37
N GLY A 459 2.21 -13.71 -19.48
CA GLY A 459 3.43 -14.40 -19.91
C GLY A 459 4.55 -13.43 -20.28
N GLU A 460 4.21 -12.31 -20.94
CA GLU A 460 5.15 -11.24 -21.23
C GLU A 460 5.62 -10.53 -19.96
N ALA A 461 4.69 -10.22 -19.04
CA ALA A 461 5.01 -9.59 -17.77
C ALA A 461 5.96 -10.48 -16.93
N LYS A 462 5.66 -11.77 -16.77
CA LYS A 462 6.52 -12.75 -16.08
C LYS A 462 7.89 -12.88 -16.76
N LYS A 463 7.96 -12.79 -18.09
CA LYS A 463 9.24 -12.76 -18.81
C LYS A 463 10.06 -11.53 -18.42
N LEU A 464 9.47 -10.33 -18.45
CA LEU A 464 10.15 -9.09 -18.06
C LEU A 464 10.61 -9.14 -16.59
N MET A 465 9.76 -9.66 -15.69
CA MET A 465 10.09 -9.83 -14.28
C MET A 465 11.29 -10.76 -14.07
N ARG A 466 11.36 -11.90 -14.77
CA ARG A 466 12.51 -12.82 -14.70
C ARG A 466 13.78 -12.14 -15.19
N GLU A 467 13.73 -11.45 -16.34
CA GLU A 467 14.88 -10.70 -16.86
C GLU A 467 15.34 -9.61 -15.88
N ALA A 468 14.41 -8.93 -15.20
CA ALA A 468 14.73 -7.95 -14.17
C ALA A 468 15.35 -8.58 -12.91
N LYS A 469 14.82 -9.71 -12.45
CA LYS A 469 15.38 -10.49 -11.33
C LYS A 469 16.80 -10.96 -11.64
N GLU A 470 17.04 -11.51 -12.83
CA GLU A 470 18.37 -11.94 -13.28
C GLU A 470 19.37 -10.78 -13.31
N ARG A 471 18.98 -9.61 -13.85
CA ARG A 471 19.83 -8.41 -13.83
C ARG A 471 20.22 -8.02 -12.40
N ARG A 472 19.27 -8.06 -11.46
CA ARG A 472 19.53 -7.72 -10.05
C ARG A 472 20.41 -8.74 -9.33
N LEU A 473 20.24 -10.03 -9.62
CA LEU A 473 21.13 -11.09 -9.12
C LEU A 473 22.57 -10.87 -9.61
N GLN A 474 22.75 -10.59 -10.91
CA GLN A 474 24.06 -10.27 -11.49
C GLN A 474 24.67 -9.00 -10.89
N GLY A 475 23.86 -7.95 -10.63
CA GLY A 475 24.30 -6.74 -9.95
C GLY A 475 24.83 -7.03 -8.54
N TYR A 476 24.08 -7.79 -7.76
CA TYR A 476 24.48 -8.22 -6.41
C TYR A 476 25.76 -9.06 -6.42
N GLU A 477 25.91 -10.00 -7.37
CA GLU A 477 27.14 -10.80 -7.52
C GLU A 477 28.36 -9.94 -7.88
N LYS A 478 28.18 -8.92 -8.72
CA LYS A 478 29.27 -7.98 -9.09
C LYS A 478 29.74 -7.16 -7.89
N GLU A 479 28.81 -6.69 -7.05
CA GLU A 479 29.14 -6.03 -5.77
C GLU A 479 29.82 -7.00 -4.78
N GLY A 480 29.54 -8.31 -4.91
CA GLY A 480 29.90 -9.39 -3.99
C GLY A 480 31.26 -10.06 -4.14
N LYS A 481 32.20 -9.61 -5.00
CA LYS A 481 33.57 -10.18 -5.05
C LYS A 481 34.38 -10.05 -3.73
N GLY A 482 33.84 -9.38 -2.71
CA GLY A 482 34.42 -9.27 -1.36
C GLY A 482 33.42 -9.48 -0.21
N MET A 483 32.21 -10.01 -0.45
CA MET A 483 31.22 -10.24 0.61
C MET A 483 31.02 -11.76 0.80
N PRO A 484 30.77 -12.24 2.04
CA PRO A 484 30.47 -13.65 2.25
C PRO A 484 29.31 -14.05 1.34
N LYS A 485 29.42 -15.24 0.73
CA LYS A 485 28.31 -15.87 -0.01
C LYS A 485 27.05 -15.75 0.86
N PRO A 486 25.87 -15.44 0.29
CA PRO A 486 24.63 -15.39 1.06
C PRO A 486 24.58 -16.67 1.90
N ALA A 487 24.64 -16.49 3.22
CA ALA A 487 24.64 -17.61 4.14
C ALA A 487 23.19 -18.08 4.25
N LEU A 488 23.00 -19.36 3.90
CA LEU A 488 21.93 -20.31 4.22
C LEU A 488 20.71 -19.78 4.97
#